data_AF-A0A9Q1EYE8-F1
#
_entry.id   AF-A0A9Q1EYE8-F1
#
_cell.length_a   1.000
_cell.length_b   1.000
_cell.length_c   1.000
_cell.angle_alpha   90.00
_cell.angle_beta   90.00
_cell.angle_gamma   90.00
#
_symmetry.space_group_name_H-M   'P 1'
#
loop_
_entity.id
_entity.type
_entity.pdbx_description
1 polymer ?
#
loop_
_entity_poly.entity_id
_entity_poly.type
_entity_poly.pdbx_seq_one_letter_code
_entity_poly.pdbx_strand_id
1 'polypeptide(L)'
;MMEQKECDTNKKNALKQGVAFPFVKALVTVDAHLRELYPESEELFHIVLMTNNHAQVEYLRDCLNKLGLSHISIHEEDYISKLHTKILYLTENPEKAENAINNGHAAAIMFPNDKEDQWSDDGELRVAFDGDGILFSDESEIVFKKEGFEAFMKNEKDKEDTPLREGPLKCFLEALGNVERKFRAKGKKCPVLTYLVTSRNPVIPGTRALKTLETWGLEITQAFFLSGRPKGPPLKMIRPHIFFDDQKPHIDGACELGIISAHVPYGIGYETYKGAAKKPML
;
A
#
# COMPACT_ATOMS: atom_id res chain seq x y z
N MET A 1 13.45 1.76 2.61
CA MET A 1 13.58 3.15 3.12
C MET A 1 14.95 3.76 2.79
N MET A 2 16.03 2.98 2.73
CA MET A 2 17.34 3.43 2.23
C MET A 2 17.93 2.34 1.33
N GLU A 3 18.64 2.72 0.25
CA GLU A 3 19.23 1.79 -0.73
C GLU A 3 20.74 2.06 -0.91
N GLN A 4 21.55 1.00 -0.90
CA GLN A 4 22.99 1.07 -1.14
C GLN A 4 23.29 0.62 -2.58
N LYS A 5 23.83 1.51 -3.42
CA LYS A 5 24.46 1.11 -4.69
C LYS A 5 25.91 0.65 -4.42
N GLU A 6 26.38 -0.33 -5.20
CA GLU A 6 27.61 -1.10 -5.03
C GLU A 6 28.83 -0.33 -4.49
N CYS A 7 29.62 -1.06 -3.71
CA CYS A 7 30.74 -0.61 -2.90
C CYS A 7 31.91 -0.12 -3.77
N ASP A 8 32.10 1.19 -3.82
CA ASP A 8 33.35 1.81 -4.27
C ASP A 8 34.07 2.30 -3.00
N THR A 9 35.16 1.62 -2.63
CA THR A 9 35.83 1.65 -1.31
C THR A 9 36.48 2.98 -0.91
N ASN A 10 36.18 4.09 -1.60
CA ASN A 10 36.82 5.39 -1.35
C ASN A 10 35.88 6.61 -1.29
N LYS A 11 34.56 6.42 -1.17
CA LYS A 11 33.64 7.51 -0.84
C LYS A 11 32.76 7.11 0.34
N LYS A 12 32.66 7.97 1.35
CA LYS A 12 31.57 7.96 2.34
C LYS A 12 30.25 8.15 1.56
N ASN A 13 29.74 7.09 0.94
CA ASN A 13 28.50 7.14 0.19
C ASN A 13 27.37 7.38 1.18
N ALA A 14 26.70 8.52 1.05
CA ALA A 14 25.43 8.76 1.70
C ALA A 14 24.41 7.77 1.14
N LEU A 15 23.71 7.02 2.00
CA LEU A 15 22.55 6.23 1.58
C LEU A 15 21.58 7.14 0.83
N LYS A 16 21.22 6.74 -0.39
CA LYS A 16 20.15 7.42 -1.11
C LYS A 16 18.84 7.03 -0.44
N GLN A 17 17.91 7.99 -0.34
CA GLN A 17 16.55 7.72 0.11
C GLN A 17 15.95 6.64 -0.81
N GLY A 18 15.50 5.53 -0.23
CA GLY A 18 14.87 4.45 -0.99
C GLY A 18 13.41 4.77 -1.27
N VAL A 19 12.79 3.99 -2.16
CA VAL A 19 11.43 4.25 -2.68
C VAL A 19 10.33 4.43 -1.61
N ALA A 20 10.47 3.80 -0.44
CA ALA A 20 9.51 3.95 0.66
C ALA A 20 9.62 5.26 1.45
N PHE A 21 10.68 6.05 1.24
CA PHE A 21 11.00 7.21 2.08
C PHE A 21 9.91 8.28 2.11
N PRO A 22 9.30 8.70 0.98
CA PRO A 22 8.21 9.68 0.99
C PRO A 22 7.01 9.22 1.82
N PHE A 23 6.62 7.95 1.69
CA PHE A 23 5.55 7.37 2.46
C PHE A 23 5.85 7.37 3.97
N VAL A 24 7.07 7.02 4.37
CA VAL A 24 7.50 7.09 5.77
C VAL A 24 7.47 8.53 6.29
N LYS A 25 7.99 9.50 5.53
CA LYS A 25 7.96 10.93 5.90
C LYS A 25 6.53 11.42 6.14
N ALA A 26 5.59 11.02 5.28
CA ALA A 26 4.18 11.35 5.44
C ALA A 26 3.56 10.72 6.69
N LEU A 27 3.85 9.44 6.99
CA LEU A 27 3.40 8.79 8.23
C LEU A 27 3.89 9.53 9.49
N VAL A 28 5.17 9.91 9.51
CA VAL A 28 5.75 10.68 10.63
C VAL A 28 5.09 12.05 10.78
N THR A 29 4.72 12.68 9.66
CA THR A 29 4.00 13.95 9.67
C THR A 29 2.59 13.79 10.28
N VAL A 30 1.90 12.69 9.96
CA VAL A 30 0.60 12.34 10.58
C VAL A 30 0.77 12.10 12.08
N ASP A 31 1.81 11.37 12.51
CA ASP A 31 2.10 11.13 13.92
C ASP A 31 2.38 12.42 14.69
N ALA A 32 3.08 13.39 14.09
CA ALA A 32 3.32 14.70 14.69
C ALA A 32 1.98 15.42 14.98
N HIS A 33 1.07 15.45 14.00
CA HIS A 33 -0.26 16.01 14.20
C HIS A 33 -1.09 15.24 15.24
N LEU A 34 -0.98 13.90 15.30
CA LEU A 34 -1.65 13.11 16.33
C LEU A 34 -1.14 13.45 17.73
N ARG A 35 0.17 13.61 17.91
CA ARG A 35 0.76 14.02 19.20
C ARG A 35 0.30 15.39 19.66
N GLU A 36 0.11 16.34 18.75
CA GLU A 36 -0.47 17.64 19.11
C GLU A 36 -1.90 17.53 19.65
N LEU A 37 -2.70 16.61 19.08
CA LEU A 37 -4.09 16.40 19.50
C LEU A 37 -4.24 15.49 20.72
N TYR A 38 -3.28 14.58 20.90
CA TYR A 38 -3.24 13.55 21.93
C TYR A 38 -1.82 13.38 22.49
N PRO A 39 -1.32 14.33 23.32
CA PRO A 39 0.06 14.30 23.81
C PRO A 39 0.44 13.04 24.61
N GLU A 40 -0.54 12.46 25.31
CA GLU A 40 -0.36 11.28 26.16
C GLU A 40 -0.68 9.95 25.44
N SER A 41 -1.05 9.99 24.16
CA SER A 41 -1.43 8.79 23.40
C SER A 41 -0.20 8.10 22.82
N GLU A 42 -0.02 6.82 23.14
CA GLU A 42 0.98 5.95 22.50
C GLU A 42 0.49 5.31 21.19
N GLU A 43 -0.79 5.47 20.86
CA GLU A 43 -1.39 4.91 19.65
C GLU A 43 -1.02 5.69 18.38
N LEU A 44 0.23 5.52 17.95
CA LEU A 44 0.87 6.11 16.76
C LEU A 44 1.29 5.02 15.75
N PHE A 45 1.78 5.42 14.58
CA PHE A 45 2.38 4.46 13.67
C PHE A 45 3.70 3.93 14.23
N HIS A 46 3.76 2.63 14.53
CA HIS A 46 5.02 1.97 14.85
C HIS A 46 5.75 1.59 13.55
N ILE A 47 6.71 2.41 13.14
CA ILE A 47 7.51 2.21 11.93
C ILE A 47 8.79 1.45 12.28
N VAL A 48 9.01 0.33 11.59
CA VAL A 48 10.19 -0.53 11.78
C VAL A 48 10.98 -0.58 10.48
N LEU A 49 12.27 -0.25 10.55
CA LEU A 49 13.22 -0.53 9.49
C LEU A 49 13.84 -1.92 9.69
N MET A 50 13.74 -2.77 8.68
CA MET A 50 14.33 -4.10 8.73
C MET A 50 15.65 -4.16 7.96
N THR A 51 16.65 -4.83 8.53
CA THR A 51 17.93 -5.08 7.86
C THR A 51 18.37 -6.53 8.08
N ASN A 52 19.01 -7.13 7.08
CA ASN A 52 19.68 -8.42 7.18
C ASN A 52 21.17 -8.29 7.50
N ASN A 53 21.67 -7.06 7.67
CA ASN A 53 23.07 -6.78 7.91
C ASN A 53 23.26 -6.09 9.25
N HIS A 54 23.59 -6.88 10.28
CA HIS A 54 23.83 -6.37 11.64
C HIS A 54 24.92 -5.28 11.66
N ALA A 55 25.94 -5.36 10.79
CA ALA A 55 26.99 -4.35 10.71
C ALA A 55 26.49 -2.97 10.22
N GLN A 56 25.31 -2.92 9.59
CA GLN A 56 24.71 -1.67 9.14
C GLN A 56 23.83 -0.98 10.19
N VAL A 57 23.48 -1.65 11.30
CA VAL A 57 22.49 -1.12 12.26
C VAL A 57 22.89 0.25 12.82
N GLU A 58 24.14 0.42 13.28
CA GLU A 58 24.59 1.72 13.81
C GLU A 58 24.61 2.81 12.74
N TYR A 59 25.05 2.46 11.52
CA TYR A 59 25.07 3.40 10.40
C TYR A 59 23.66 3.84 9.99
N LEU A 60 22.70 2.90 9.93
CA LEU A 60 21.29 3.19 9.65
C LEU A 60 20.68 4.07 10.76
N ARG A 61 21.03 3.83 12.03
CA ARG A 61 20.61 4.66 13.16
C ARG A 61 21.14 6.10 13.03
N ASP A 62 22.41 6.26 12.67
CA ASP A 62 22.98 7.59 12.40
C ASP A 62 22.28 8.31 11.25
N CYS A 63 21.93 7.60 10.18
CA CYS A 63 21.17 8.15 9.07
C CYS A 63 19.77 8.58 9.50
N LEU A 64 19.05 7.75 10.26
CA LEU A 64 17.74 8.09 10.83
C LEU A 64 17.81 9.35 11.69
N ASN A 65 18.82 9.45 12.56
CA ASN A 65 19.04 10.62 13.41
C ASN A 65 19.22 11.90 12.58
N LYS A 66 20.06 11.85 11.53
CA LYS A 66 20.28 13.00 10.63
C LYS A 66 19.02 13.43 9.86
N LEU A 67 18.09 12.51 9.65
CA LEU A 67 16.81 12.76 8.98
C LEU A 67 15.68 13.15 9.94
N GLY A 68 15.94 13.22 11.26
CA GLY A 68 14.90 13.48 12.27
C GLY A 68 13.96 12.30 12.52
N LEU A 69 14.37 11.09 12.12
CA LEU A 69 13.59 9.86 12.16
C LEU A 69 14.07 8.89 13.25
N SER A 70 14.64 9.42 14.34
CA SER A 70 15.23 8.64 15.44
C SER A 70 14.25 7.74 16.20
N HIS A 71 12.94 7.95 16.01
CA HIS A 71 11.86 7.15 16.61
C HIS A 71 11.56 5.86 15.82
N ILE A 72 12.13 5.70 14.61
CA ILE A 72 12.01 4.47 13.83
C ILE A 72 12.93 3.41 14.45
N SER A 73 12.37 2.28 14.85
CA SER A 73 13.14 1.15 15.38
C SER A 73 13.79 0.36 14.25
N ILE A 74 14.96 -0.23 14.52
CA ILE A 74 15.67 -1.09 13.56
C ILE A 74 15.65 -2.51 14.11
N HIS A 75 15.17 -3.45 13.30
CA HIS A 75 15.09 -4.86 13.68
C HIS A 75 15.66 -5.76 12.58
N GLU A 76 16.05 -6.97 12.95
CA GLU A 76 16.46 -8.01 12.00
C GLU A 76 15.24 -8.70 11.37
N GLU A 77 15.47 -9.42 10.27
CA GLU A 77 14.42 -9.96 9.41
C GLU A 77 13.44 -10.93 10.10
N ASP A 78 13.90 -11.67 11.11
CA ASP A 78 13.06 -12.61 11.87
C ASP A 78 12.06 -11.93 12.81
N TYR A 79 11.96 -10.61 12.79
CA TYR A 79 11.04 -9.87 13.65
C TYR A 79 9.57 -10.06 13.27
N ILE A 80 9.25 -10.19 11.98
CA ILE A 80 7.85 -10.27 11.50
C ILE A 80 7.15 -11.51 12.09
N SER A 81 7.82 -12.65 12.12
CA SER A 81 7.26 -13.90 12.65
C SER A 81 6.93 -13.85 14.15
N LYS A 82 7.46 -12.85 14.87
CA LYS A 82 7.23 -12.62 16.31
C LYS A 82 6.09 -11.63 16.56
N LEU A 83 5.58 -10.98 15.51
CA LEU A 83 4.49 -10.01 15.63
C LEU A 83 3.14 -10.72 15.68
N HIS A 84 2.37 -10.41 16.72
CA HIS A 84 1.01 -10.93 16.90
C HIS A 84 -0.06 -9.99 16.34
N THR A 85 0.38 -8.84 15.78
CA THR A 85 -0.48 -7.80 15.21
C THR A 85 -0.38 -7.82 13.69
N LYS A 86 -1.49 -7.53 13.00
CA LYS A 86 -1.46 -7.29 11.56
C LYS A 86 -0.61 -6.04 11.26
N ILE A 87 0.29 -6.14 10.29
CA ILE A 87 1.16 -5.06 9.85
C ILE A 87 1.02 -4.84 8.34
N LEU A 88 1.53 -3.72 7.86
CA LEU A 88 1.90 -3.52 6.46
C LEU A 88 3.41 -3.77 6.31
N TYR A 89 3.79 -4.80 5.56
CA TYR A 89 5.17 -5.13 5.26
C TYR A 89 5.55 -4.72 3.82
N LEU A 90 6.48 -3.78 3.69
CA LEU A 90 6.97 -3.29 2.40
C LEU A 90 8.39 -3.80 2.16
N THR A 91 8.62 -4.42 1.01
CA THR A 91 9.92 -5.02 0.68
C THR A 91 10.15 -4.99 -0.83
N GLU A 92 11.40 -5.04 -1.28
CA GLU A 92 11.73 -5.24 -2.70
C GLU A 92 11.80 -6.73 -3.06
N ASN A 93 11.75 -7.64 -2.07
CA ASN A 93 11.86 -9.08 -2.28
C ASN A 93 10.46 -9.73 -2.44
N PRO A 94 10.13 -10.29 -3.62
CA PRO A 94 8.83 -10.92 -3.86
C PRO A 94 8.50 -12.10 -2.94
N GLU A 95 9.47 -12.96 -2.66
CA GLU A 95 9.26 -14.15 -1.82
C GLU A 95 8.93 -13.74 -0.38
N LYS A 96 9.57 -12.67 0.13
CA LYS A 96 9.28 -12.15 1.47
C LYS A 96 7.90 -11.53 1.56
N ALA A 97 7.49 -10.76 0.54
CA ALA A 97 6.14 -10.20 0.49
C ALA A 97 5.08 -11.31 0.45
N GLU A 98 5.28 -12.33 -0.38
CA GLU A 98 4.37 -13.48 -0.47
C GLU A 98 4.31 -14.25 0.85
N ASN A 99 5.44 -14.53 1.48
CA ASN A 99 5.47 -15.18 2.79
C ASN A 99 4.71 -14.37 3.84
N ALA A 100 4.81 -13.04 3.83
CA ALA A 100 4.05 -12.18 4.75
C ALA A 100 2.53 -12.24 4.47
N ILE A 101 2.11 -12.21 3.20
CA ILE A 101 0.70 -12.42 2.81
C ILE A 101 0.18 -13.77 3.30
N ASN A 102 0.95 -14.85 3.09
CA ASN A 102 0.56 -16.21 3.49
C ASN A 102 0.46 -16.37 5.02
N ASN A 103 1.18 -15.55 5.78
CA ASN A 103 1.09 -15.48 7.24
C ASN A 103 0.02 -14.49 7.74
N GLY A 104 -0.81 -13.93 6.85
CA GLY A 104 -1.94 -13.08 7.22
C GLY A 104 -1.60 -11.62 7.50
N HIS A 105 -0.39 -11.17 7.15
CA HIS A 105 -0.02 -9.75 7.18
C HIS A 105 -0.35 -9.09 5.83
N ALA A 106 -0.62 -7.79 5.83
CA ALA A 106 -0.63 -7.03 4.58
C ALA A 106 0.82 -6.88 4.11
N ALA A 107 1.08 -7.09 2.82
CA ALA A 107 2.42 -6.92 2.27
C ALA A 107 2.40 -6.53 0.80
N ALA A 108 3.45 -5.82 0.38
CA ALA A 108 3.58 -5.40 -1.01
C ALA A 108 5.06 -5.30 -1.42
N ILE A 109 5.29 -5.57 -2.71
CA ILE A 109 6.58 -5.48 -3.36
C ILE A 109 6.76 -4.06 -3.90
N MET A 110 7.78 -3.35 -3.44
CA MET A 110 8.12 -2.03 -3.97
C MET A 110 9.17 -2.16 -5.07
N PHE A 111 9.11 -1.24 -6.04
CA PHE A 111 10.05 -1.20 -7.16
C PHE A 111 10.82 0.12 -7.11
N PRO A 112 12.15 0.10 -7.12
CA PRO A 112 12.94 1.32 -7.31
C PRO A 112 12.51 2.00 -8.61
N ASN A 113 12.30 3.31 -8.57
CA ASN A 113 12.01 4.09 -9.76
C ASN A 113 13.19 5.01 -10.06
N ASP A 114 13.63 5.01 -11.32
CA ASP A 114 14.69 5.93 -11.79
C ASP A 114 14.13 7.32 -12.15
N LYS A 115 12.80 7.47 -12.19
CA LYS A 115 12.11 8.74 -12.47
C LYS A 115 11.98 9.58 -11.20
N GLU A 116 11.82 10.90 -11.39
CA GLU A 116 11.54 11.82 -10.29
C GLU A 116 10.16 11.52 -9.70
N ASP A 117 10.14 11.08 -8.45
CA ASP A 117 8.92 10.62 -7.78
C ASP A 117 7.87 11.75 -7.72
N GLN A 118 6.64 11.42 -8.16
CA GLN A 118 5.51 12.33 -8.20
C GLN A 118 4.60 12.13 -6.98
N TRP A 119 5.03 12.61 -5.81
CA TRP A 119 4.23 12.63 -4.57
C TRP A 119 3.96 14.07 -4.10
N SER A 120 3.08 14.22 -3.11
CA SER A 120 2.67 15.53 -2.56
C SER A 120 3.39 15.83 -1.25
N ASP A 121 4.11 16.95 -1.13
CA ASP A 121 4.80 17.36 0.12
C ASP A 121 4.01 18.43 0.90
N ASP A 122 2.67 18.40 0.81
CA ASP A 122 1.75 19.37 1.41
C ASP A 122 1.31 19.00 2.84
N GLY A 123 2.00 18.05 3.47
CA GLY A 123 1.72 17.61 4.84
C GLY A 123 0.56 16.62 4.96
N GLU A 124 0.02 16.14 3.84
CA GLU A 124 -0.99 15.06 3.80
C GLU A 124 -0.33 13.70 3.53
N LEU A 125 -0.91 12.63 4.07
CA LEU A 125 -0.62 11.26 3.65
C LEU A 125 -1.66 10.83 2.62
N ARG A 126 -1.22 10.46 1.42
CA ARG A 126 -2.10 10.03 0.32
C ARG A 126 -1.84 8.57 -0.04
N VAL A 127 -2.84 7.71 0.15
CA VAL A 127 -2.73 6.27 -0.11
C VAL A 127 -3.80 5.87 -1.12
N ALA A 128 -3.38 5.32 -2.25
CA ALA A 128 -4.28 4.82 -3.29
C ALA A 128 -4.30 3.29 -3.30
N PHE A 129 -5.48 2.72 -3.46
CA PHE A 129 -5.71 1.28 -3.48
C PHE A 129 -6.50 0.90 -4.73
N ASP A 130 -6.17 -0.23 -5.37
CA ASP A 130 -7.19 -0.98 -6.11
C ASP A 130 -8.27 -1.54 -5.16
N GLY A 131 -9.39 -1.96 -5.73
CA GLY A 131 -10.44 -2.69 -5.03
C GLY A 131 -10.11 -4.18 -4.92
N ASP A 132 -10.42 -4.92 -5.99
CA ASP A 132 -10.28 -6.38 -6.05
C ASP A 132 -8.81 -6.80 -5.87
N GLY A 133 -8.58 -7.88 -5.13
CA GLY A 133 -7.23 -8.37 -4.83
C GLY A 133 -6.45 -7.52 -3.82
N ILE A 134 -6.97 -6.35 -3.42
CA ILE A 134 -6.31 -5.40 -2.49
C ILE A 134 -7.16 -5.18 -1.24
N LEU A 135 -8.25 -4.40 -1.34
CA LEU A 135 -9.17 -4.13 -0.23
C LEU A 135 -10.22 -5.23 -0.12
N PHE A 136 -10.67 -5.71 -1.27
CA PHE A 136 -11.59 -6.84 -1.41
C PHE A 136 -10.80 -8.07 -1.86
N SER A 137 -11.33 -9.26 -1.60
CA SER A 137 -10.75 -10.47 -2.16
C SER A 137 -10.85 -10.47 -3.69
N ASP A 138 -10.20 -11.42 -4.34
CA ASP A 138 -10.25 -11.60 -5.79
C ASP A 138 -11.51 -12.36 -6.26
N GLU A 139 -12.56 -12.45 -5.41
CA GLU A 139 -13.73 -13.29 -5.71
C GLU A 139 -14.49 -12.88 -6.96
N SER A 140 -14.61 -11.58 -7.21
CA SER A 140 -15.30 -11.05 -8.39
C SER A 140 -14.42 -11.19 -9.64
N GLU A 141 -13.10 -11.04 -9.50
CA GLU A 141 -12.12 -11.25 -10.57
C GLU A 141 -12.10 -12.72 -11.02
N ILE A 142 -12.23 -13.67 -10.08
CA ILE A 142 -12.33 -15.10 -10.39
C ILE A 142 -13.56 -15.38 -11.27
N VAL A 143 -14.73 -14.80 -10.94
CA VAL A 143 -15.95 -14.97 -11.76
C VAL A 143 -15.74 -14.38 -13.15
N PHE A 144 -15.17 -13.18 -13.24
CA PHE A 144 -14.90 -12.53 -14.53
C PHE A 144 -13.97 -13.36 -15.41
N LYS A 145 -12.84 -13.86 -14.87
CA LYS A 145 -11.87 -14.66 -15.62
C LYS A 145 -12.42 -16.02 -16.05
N LYS A 146 -13.29 -16.65 -15.24
CA LYS A 146 -13.83 -17.99 -15.54
C LYS A 146 -15.06 -17.96 -16.45
N GLU A 147 -15.95 -17.01 -16.23
CA GLU A 147 -17.31 -17.02 -16.79
C GLU A 147 -17.61 -15.77 -17.64
N GLY A 148 -16.69 -14.82 -17.69
CA GLY A 148 -16.79 -13.62 -18.52
C GLY A 148 -17.63 -12.50 -17.91
N PHE A 149 -17.78 -11.43 -18.70
CA PHE A 149 -18.38 -10.18 -18.27
C PHE A 149 -19.85 -10.30 -17.83
N GLU A 150 -20.67 -11.06 -18.54
CA GLU A 150 -22.10 -11.20 -18.23
C GLU A 150 -22.33 -11.90 -16.88
N ALA A 151 -21.58 -12.97 -16.63
CA ALA A 151 -21.63 -13.70 -15.35
C ALA A 151 -21.13 -12.84 -14.19
N PHE A 152 -20.05 -12.07 -14.40
CA PHE A 152 -19.57 -11.09 -13.43
C PHE A 152 -20.65 -10.06 -13.09
N MET A 153 -21.27 -9.42 -14.10
CA MET A 153 -22.30 -8.40 -13.87
C MET A 153 -23.52 -8.97 -13.14
N LYS A 154 -23.93 -10.20 -13.48
CA LYS A 154 -25.01 -10.90 -12.79
C LYS A 154 -24.64 -11.19 -11.34
N ASN A 155 -23.44 -11.74 -11.09
CA ASN A 155 -22.95 -12.02 -9.73
C ASN A 155 -22.90 -10.76 -8.86
N GLU A 156 -22.41 -9.64 -9.41
CA GLU A 156 -22.36 -8.37 -8.67
C GLU A 156 -23.77 -7.82 -8.37
N LYS A 157 -24.72 -7.99 -9.29
CA LYS A 157 -26.12 -7.58 -9.08
C LYS A 157 -26.81 -8.44 -8.04
N ASP A 158 -26.70 -9.76 -8.16
CA ASP A 158 -27.36 -10.71 -7.27
C ASP A 158 -26.81 -10.62 -5.83
N LYS A 159 -25.56 -10.15 -5.67
CA LYS A 159 -24.88 -9.98 -4.38
C LYS A 159 -24.69 -8.51 -3.98
N GLU A 160 -25.44 -7.57 -4.56
CA GLU A 160 -25.23 -6.14 -4.33
C GLU A 160 -25.25 -5.77 -2.83
N ASP A 161 -26.13 -6.40 -2.05
CA ASP A 161 -26.25 -6.22 -0.59
C ASP A 161 -25.43 -7.21 0.25
N THR A 162 -24.65 -8.08 -0.39
CA THR A 162 -23.75 -9.01 0.28
C THR A 162 -22.32 -8.48 0.20
N PRO A 163 -21.68 -8.12 1.34
CA PRO A 163 -20.33 -7.58 1.35
C PRO A 163 -19.33 -8.46 0.60
N LEU A 164 -18.38 -7.84 -0.09
CA LEU A 164 -17.23 -8.56 -0.65
C LEU A 164 -16.40 -9.14 0.50
N ARG A 165 -15.75 -10.28 0.24
CA ARG A 165 -14.78 -10.84 1.20
C ARG A 165 -13.57 -9.90 1.34
N GLU A 166 -12.91 -9.99 2.49
CA GLU A 166 -11.77 -9.14 2.83
C GLU A 166 -10.56 -9.45 1.93
N GLY A 167 -9.92 -8.39 1.42
CA GLY A 167 -8.63 -8.46 0.75
C GLY A 167 -7.46 -8.33 1.74
N PRO A 168 -6.22 -8.60 1.29
CA PRO A 168 -5.03 -8.61 2.15
C PRO A 168 -4.74 -7.25 2.81
N LEU A 169 -5.15 -6.13 2.20
CA LEU A 169 -4.84 -4.79 2.69
C LEU A 169 -6.01 -4.12 3.45
N LYS A 170 -7.13 -4.81 3.67
CA LYS A 170 -8.25 -4.28 4.48
C LYS A 170 -7.78 -3.81 5.85
N CYS A 171 -6.94 -4.60 6.52
CA CYS A 171 -6.45 -4.26 7.87
C CYS A 171 -5.62 -2.97 7.91
N PHE A 172 -4.92 -2.65 6.81
CA PHE A 172 -4.20 -1.40 6.70
C PHE A 172 -5.17 -0.22 6.50
N LEU A 173 -6.22 -0.38 5.69
CA LEU A 173 -7.28 0.63 5.58
C LEU A 173 -8.01 0.85 6.93
N GLU A 174 -8.26 -0.21 7.71
CA GLU A 174 -8.81 -0.09 9.07
C GLU A 174 -7.91 0.75 9.99
N ALA A 175 -6.59 0.57 9.91
CA ALA A 175 -5.62 1.37 10.66
C ALA A 175 -5.67 2.85 10.26
N LEU A 176 -5.76 3.15 8.96
CA LEU A 176 -5.93 4.53 8.47
C LEU A 176 -7.27 5.14 8.92
N GLY A 177 -8.36 4.36 8.87
CA GLY A 177 -9.68 4.79 9.35
C GLY A 177 -9.72 5.03 10.87
N ASN A 178 -8.94 4.30 11.65
CA ASN A 178 -8.76 4.59 13.08
C ASN A 178 -8.12 5.97 13.30
N VAL A 179 -7.09 6.31 12.52
CA VAL A 179 -6.47 7.64 12.56
C VAL A 179 -7.49 8.71 12.18
N GLU A 180 -8.22 8.53 11.10
CA GLU A 180 -9.28 9.45 10.68
C GLU A 180 -10.30 9.72 11.79
N ARG A 181 -10.78 8.66 12.45
CA ARG A 181 -11.72 8.77 13.59
C ARG A 181 -11.17 9.61 14.74
N LYS A 182 -9.87 9.52 15.04
CA LYS A 182 -9.23 10.34 16.08
C LYS A 182 -9.26 11.83 15.73
N PHE A 183 -8.88 12.18 14.49
CA PHE A 183 -8.97 13.58 14.05
C PHE A 183 -10.42 14.10 14.10
N ARG A 184 -11.37 13.29 13.62
CA ARG A 184 -12.80 13.60 13.65
C ARG A 184 -13.33 13.81 15.07
N ALA A 185 -12.91 12.97 16.03
CA ALA A 185 -13.28 13.09 17.44
C ALA A 185 -12.80 14.41 18.10
N LYS A 186 -11.76 15.06 17.55
CA LYS A 186 -11.28 16.38 17.97
C LYS A 186 -11.83 17.53 17.12
N GLY A 187 -12.74 17.25 16.17
CA GLY A 187 -13.26 18.25 15.23
C GLY A 187 -12.19 18.80 14.30
N LYS A 188 -11.15 18.03 13.98
CA LYS A 188 -10.03 18.42 13.11
C LYS A 188 -10.12 17.70 11.77
N LYS A 189 -9.66 18.36 10.70
CA LYS A 189 -9.46 17.72 9.40
C LYS A 189 -8.36 16.66 9.54
N CYS A 190 -8.61 15.44 9.07
CA CYS A 190 -7.58 14.42 9.01
C CYS A 190 -6.60 14.68 7.85
N PRO A 191 -5.27 14.61 8.07
CA PRO A 191 -4.28 14.71 7.00
C PRO A 191 -4.12 13.40 6.20
N VAL A 192 -4.81 12.32 6.56
CA VAL A 192 -4.78 11.04 5.82
C VAL A 192 -5.90 11.03 4.78
N LEU A 193 -5.53 10.91 3.51
CA LEU A 193 -6.44 10.78 2.38
C LEU A 193 -6.30 9.40 1.74
N THR A 194 -7.41 8.67 1.70
CA THR A 194 -7.49 7.33 1.10
C THR A 194 -8.26 7.39 -0.21
N TYR A 195 -7.76 6.67 -1.22
CA TYR A 195 -8.33 6.68 -2.56
C TYR A 195 -8.60 5.26 -3.03
N LEU A 196 -9.81 5.00 -3.53
CA LEU A 196 -10.13 3.78 -4.26
C LEU A 196 -9.99 4.06 -5.76
N VAL A 197 -9.09 3.37 -6.46
CA VAL A 197 -8.84 3.50 -7.90
C VAL A 197 -9.06 2.15 -8.56
N THR A 198 -10.29 1.90 -9.02
CA THR A 198 -10.73 0.57 -9.43
C THR A 198 -11.21 0.52 -10.89
N SER A 199 -10.97 -0.62 -11.54
CA SER A 199 -11.48 -0.91 -12.87
C SER A 199 -12.99 -1.20 -12.90
N ARG A 200 -13.63 -1.36 -11.73
CA ARG A 200 -15.08 -1.56 -11.60
C ARG A 200 -15.88 -0.41 -12.25
N ASN A 201 -17.06 -0.75 -12.77
CA ASN A 201 -18.06 0.24 -13.22
C ASN A 201 -18.77 0.85 -11.99
N PRO A 202 -19.06 2.17 -11.97
CA PRO A 202 -19.65 2.82 -10.79
C PRO A 202 -21.06 2.36 -10.42
N VAL A 203 -21.83 1.78 -11.35
CA VAL A 203 -23.23 1.41 -11.11
C VAL A 203 -23.30 0.12 -10.30
N ILE A 204 -23.31 -1.05 -10.93
CA ILE A 204 -23.59 -2.30 -10.18
C ILE A 204 -22.35 -2.77 -9.40
N PRO A 205 -21.18 -3.06 -10.01
CA PRO A 205 -20.01 -3.50 -9.25
C PRO A 205 -19.48 -2.43 -8.29
N GLY A 206 -19.69 -1.15 -8.60
CA GLY A 206 -19.30 -0.03 -7.75
C GLY A 206 -20.18 0.11 -6.52
N THR A 207 -21.50 -0.06 -6.66
CA THR A 207 -22.43 -0.01 -5.52
C THR A 207 -22.10 -1.07 -4.47
N ARG A 208 -21.86 -2.33 -4.89
CA ARG A 208 -21.47 -3.41 -3.97
C ARG A 208 -20.17 -3.09 -3.24
N ALA A 209 -19.18 -2.53 -3.93
CA ALA A 209 -17.90 -2.13 -3.32
C ALA A 209 -18.09 -1.02 -2.26
N LEU A 210 -18.90 0.00 -2.54
CA LEU A 210 -19.19 1.07 -1.58
C LEU A 210 -19.99 0.56 -0.37
N LYS A 211 -21.04 -0.25 -0.59
CA LYS A 211 -21.81 -0.89 0.50
C LYS A 211 -20.94 -1.80 1.37
N THR A 212 -19.94 -2.46 0.77
CA THR A 212 -18.97 -3.28 1.52
C THR A 212 -18.14 -2.41 2.46
N LEU A 213 -17.58 -1.29 1.98
CA LEU A 213 -16.82 -0.36 2.82
C LEU A 213 -17.68 0.21 3.96
N GLU A 214 -18.92 0.59 3.65
CA GLU A 214 -19.90 1.07 4.64
C GLU A 214 -20.19 0.00 5.71
N THR A 215 -20.41 -1.25 5.30
CA THR A 215 -20.64 -2.37 6.23
C THR A 215 -19.46 -2.60 7.16
N TRP A 216 -18.23 -2.36 6.68
CA TRP A 216 -17.02 -2.44 7.50
C TRP A 216 -16.78 -1.20 8.37
N GLY A 217 -17.62 -0.16 8.26
CA GLY A 217 -17.41 1.12 8.96
C GLY A 217 -16.15 1.84 8.48
N LEU A 218 -15.79 1.66 7.20
CA LEU A 218 -14.63 2.27 6.55
C LEU A 218 -15.10 3.29 5.53
N GLU A 219 -14.47 4.46 5.57
CA GLU A 219 -14.71 5.56 4.64
C GLU A 219 -13.48 5.72 3.75
N ILE A 220 -13.71 6.03 2.47
CA ILE A 220 -12.67 6.37 1.51
C ILE A 220 -12.86 7.84 1.16
N THR A 221 -11.78 8.63 1.16
CA THR A 221 -11.86 10.07 0.84
C THR A 221 -12.44 10.30 -0.56
N GLN A 222 -11.94 9.57 -1.56
CA GLN A 222 -12.46 9.64 -2.94
C GLN A 222 -12.35 8.29 -3.66
N ALA A 223 -13.37 7.96 -4.45
CA ALA A 223 -13.40 6.75 -5.27
C ALA A 223 -13.44 7.08 -6.77
N PHE A 224 -12.59 6.42 -7.55
CA PHE A 224 -12.47 6.53 -9.00
C PHE A 224 -12.84 5.18 -9.63
N PHE A 225 -14.05 5.12 -10.20
CA PHE A 225 -14.54 3.96 -10.94
C PHE A 225 -14.27 4.13 -12.43
N LEU A 226 -13.32 3.35 -12.94
CA LEU A 226 -12.72 3.58 -14.25
C LEU A 226 -13.37 2.78 -15.37
N SER A 227 -14.19 1.78 -15.05
CA SER A 227 -14.82 0.90 -16.06
C SER A 227 -13.80 0.35 -17.06
N GLY A 228 -12.67 -0.16 -16.55
CA GLY A 228 -11.55 -0.68 -17.35
C GLY A 228 -10.64 0.35 -18.01
N ARG A 229 -10.87 1.66 -17.83
CA ARG A 229 -9.95 2.70 -18.32
C ARG A 229 -8.63 2.69 -17.52
N PRO A 230 -7.52 3.19 -18.12
CA PRO A 230 -6.23 3.25 -17.43
C PRO A 230 -6.27 4.00 -16.10
N LYS A 231 -5.54 3.49 -15.10
CA LYS A 231 -5.41 4.10 -13.76
C LYS A 231 -4.48 5.30 -13.70
N GLY A 232 -3.63 5.49 -14.70
CA GLY A 232 -2.62 6.55 -14.73
C GLY A 232 -3.17 7.97 -14.54
N PRO A 233 -4.21 8.42 -15.29
CA PRO A 233 -4.76 9.77 -15.16
C PRO A 233 -5.22 10.16 -13.74
N PRO A 234 -6.08 9.39 -13.04
CA PRO A 234 -6.44 9.74 -11.67
C PRO A 234 -5.24 9.67 -10.72
N LEU A 235 -4.34 8.70 -10.87
CA LEU A 235 -3.16 8.60 -10.00
C LEU A 235 -2.21 9.80 -10.15
N LYS A 236 -2.03 10.33 -11.36
CA LYS A 236 -1.26 11.57 -11.60
C LYS A 236 -1.87 12.79 -10.89
N MET A 237 -3.19 12.86 -10.82
CA MET A 237 -3.90 13.93 -10.12
C MET A 237 -3.77 13.79 -8.61
N ILE A 238 -3.88 12.56 -8.09
CA ILE A 238 -3.77 12.26 -6.66
C ILE A 238 -2.36 12.51 -6.14
N ARG A 239 -1.32 12.16 -6.92
CA ARG A 239 0.10 12.14 -6.49
C ARG A 239 0.28 11.36 -5.18
N PRO A 240 -0.11 10.07 -5.15
CA PRO A 240 -0.09 9.31 -3.91
C PRO A 240 1.33 9.07 -3.42
N HIS A 241 1.48 8.92 -2.10
CA HIS A 241 2.73 8.48 -1.49
C HIS A 241 2.98 6.99 -1.76
N ILE A 242 1.91 6.23 -1.98
CA ILE A 242 1.96 4.83 -2.39
C ILE A 242 0.64 4.43 -3.05
N PHE A 243 0.74 3.70 -4.16
CA PHE A 243 -0.37 3.05 -4.85
C PHE A 243 -0.25 1.52 -4.77
N PHE A 244 -1.29 0.83 -4.33
CA PHE A 244 -1.34 -0.64 -4.23
C PHE A 244 -2.23 -1.25 -5.31
N ASP A 245 -1.72 -2.27 -6.00
CA ASP A 245 -2.44 -3.04 -7.03
C ASP A 245 -1.91 -4.49 -7.05
N ASP A 246 -2.76 -5.47 -7.37
CA ASP A 246 -2.37 -6.88 -7.49
C ASP A 246 -1.94 -7.25 -8.92
N GLN A 247 -2.19 -6.36 -9.89
CA GLN A 247 -1.90 -6.59 -11.31
C GLN A 247 -0.65 -5.83 -11.75
N LYS A 248 0.37 -6.59 -12.16
CA LYS A 248 1.65 -6.06 -12.64
C LYS A 248 1.52 -5.00 -13.75
N PRO A 249 0.62 -5.12 -14.75
CA PRO A 249 0.45 -4.07 -15.77
C PRO A 249 0.00 -2.72 -15.21
N HIS A 250 -0.82 -2.69 -14.15
CA HIS A 250 -1.22 -1.44 -13.50
C HIS A 250 -0.04 -0.81 -12.74
N ILE A 251 0.75 -1.63 -12.06
CA ILE A 251 1.97 -1.20 -11.37
C ILE A 251 2.97 -0.60 -12.37
N ASP A 252 3.23 -1.28 -13.48
CA ASP A 252 4.17 -0.82 -14.50
C ASP A 252 3.70 0.49 -15.13
N GLY A 253 2.42 0.57 -15.52
CA GLY A 253 1.84 1.79 -16.06
C GLY A 253 1.85 2.96 -15.08
N ALA A 254 1.75 2.72 -13.77
CA ALA A 254 1.87 3.76 -12.75
C ALA A 254 3.33 4.20 -12.53
N CYS A 255 4.26 3.24 -12.43
CA CYS A 255 5.70 3.50 -12.31
C CYS A 255 6.23 4.31 -13.51
N GLU A 256 5.76 4.03 -14.72
CA GLU A 256 6.09 4.81 -15.93
C GLU A 256 5.72 6.29 -15.82
N LEU A 257 4.77 6.64 -14.95
CA LEU A 257 4.33 8.01 -14.71
C LEU A 257 5.00 8.65 -13.49
N GLY A 258 5.98 7.98 -12.88
CA GLY A 258 6.67 8.44 -11.66
C GLY A 258 5.87 8.24 -10.38
N ILE A 259 4.85 7.38 -10.39
CA ILE A 259 4.03 7.09 -9.22
C ILE A 259 4.69 5.96 -8.41
N ILE A 260 4.90 6.21 -7.12
CA ILE A 260 5.38 5.19 -6.18
C ILE A 260 4.30 4.11 -6.05
N SER A 261 4.61 2.91 -6.52
CA SER A 261 3.64 1.80 -6.61
C SER A 261 4.19 0.54 -5.95
N ALA A 262 3.29 -0.23 -5.36
CA ALA A 262 3.63 -1.46 -4.64
C ALA A 262 2.71 -2.61 -5.07
N HIS A 263 3.31 -3.68 -5.58
CA HIS A 263 2.59 -4.85 -6.11
C HIS A 263 2.26 -5.82 -4.99
N VAL A 264 0.97 -6.10 -4.78
CA VAL A 264 0.53 -7.03 -3.75
C VAL A 264 0.50 -8.45 -4.31
N PRO A 265 1.28 -9.41 -3.75
CA PRO A 265 1.36 -10.77 -4.26
C PRO A 265 0.17 -11.61 -3.79
N TYR A 266 -1.03 -11.29 -4.26
CA TYR A 266 -2.28 -11.94 -3.83
C TYR A 266 -3.20 -12.23 -5.01
N GLY A 267 -3.97 -13.32 -4.88
CA GLY A 267 -5.07 -13.65 -5.77
C GLY A 267 -4.67 -14.06 -7.19
N ILE A 268 -5.69 -14.27 -8.02
CA ILE A 268 -5.54 -14.78 -9.39
C ILE A 268 -4.75 -13.83 -10.31
N GLY A 269 -4.71 -12.52 -10.01
CA GLY A 269 -3.87 -11.55 -10.71
C GLY A 269 -2.38 -11.91 -10.58
N TYR A 270 -1.93 -12.14 -9.35
CA TYR A 270 -0.55 -12.51 -9.06
C TYR A 270 -0.16 -13.90 -9.58
N GLU A 271 -1.04 -14.89 -9.46
CA GLU A 271 -0.79 -16.25 -9.97
C GLU A 271 -0.60 -16.26 -11.51
N THR A 272 -1.37 -15.45 -12.21
CA THR A 272 -1.23 -15.29 -13.67
C THR A 272 0.15 -14.72 -14.02
N TYR A 273 0.60 -13.70 -13.27
CA TYR A 273 1.93 -13.10 -13.44
C TYR A 273 3.05 -14.13 -13.19
N LYS A 274 2.98 -14.88 -12.09
CA LYS A 274 3.94 -15.95 -11.79
C LYS A 274 3.99 -17.03 -12.86
N GLY A 275 2.83 -17.43 -13.38
CA GLY A 275 2.74 -18.41 -14.47
C GLY A 275 3.35 -17.91 -15.77
N ALA A 276 3.18 -16.63 -16.11
CA ALA A 276 3.78 -16.00 -17.28
C ALA A 276 5.31 -15.88 -17.15
N ALA A 277 5.81 -15.49 -15.98
CA ALA A 277 7.25 -15.36 -15.72
C ALA A 277 8.02 -16.70 -15.78
N LYS A 278 7.33 -17.83 -15.56
CA LYS A 278 7.92 -19.18 -15.64
C LYS A 278 7.98 -19.76 -17.05
N LYS A 279 7.33 -19.15 -18.05
CA LYS A 279 7.45 -19.58 -19.45
C LYS A 279 8.73 -18.99 -20.05
N PRO A 280 9.68 -19.80 -20.55
CA PRO A 280 10.79 -19.26 -21.32
C PRO A 280 10.23 -18.50 -22.53
N MET A 281 10.77 -17.31 -22.82
CA MET A 281 10.57 -16.69 -24.12
C MET A 281 11.12 -17.66 -25.17
N LEU A 282 10.23 -18.27 -25.93
CA LEU A 282 10.55 -19.08 -27.11
C LEU A 282 11.05 -18.21 -28.25
#